data_AF-A0A2U0DM74-F1
#
_entry.id   AF-A0A2U0DM74-F1
#
_cell.length_a   1.000
_cell.length_b   1.000
_cell.length_c   1.000
_cell.angle_alpha   90.00
_cell.angle_beta   90.00
_cell.angle_gamma   90.00
#
_symmetry.space_group_name_H-M   'P 1'
#
loop_
_entity.id
_entity.type
_entity.pdbx_description
1 polymer ?
#
loop_
_entity_poly.entity_id
_entity_poly.type
_entity_poly.pdbx_seq_one_letter_code
_entity_poly.pdbx_strand_id
1 'polypeptide(L)'
;MFGIEHKITDGSLYLLSDMIDGLSLSAIEELKRLPDSETIKKLELKAKIEWYKVETEKFQKDINDQLKEKFQFSSEDLYAMYGQYDKYISIEFHKFSESAKKFGRNISGIIKYLKSEREQFDSLLTQNTTQRTDGLIKIDCDQEKDLTIQQKTELKELGFRSSDVYQILTTNLPKVKSYDQPGRKEIPNTITVNFDPTDFDTNSAFFWLYGQKVKHGEQLIDDEWARFCALSIFFDPESQNIDIIKEHSLNPDGSLKSIVRLYELEAKFNSKIIKPEELSEFNDLLKSRREQRIEAIKYEIKRSTNKKLEVFETEYPEIYKELMKSTVQFQDESLVYFHMEKPIYWDYEGFLHIYLRHCDELAIEGHHETKTKFQYTQEDIKRILKIAIDRLTPQINERLKEGKDFRLYGDKSLYFNGNHYSLHILETGRVAAFHPLENPTEK
;
A
#
# COMPACT_ATOMS: atom_id res chain seq x y z
N MET A 1 -48.53 -26.33 29.06
CA MET A 1 -47.31 -26.03 29.82
C MET A 1 -46.20 -26.86 29.22
N PHE A 2 -45.44 -26.30 28.28
CA PHE A 2 -44.23 -26.92 27.78
C PHE A 2 -43.09 -25.95 28.08
N GLY A 3 -42.43 -26.20 29.21
CA GLY A 3 -41.16 -25.57 29.53
C GLY A 3 -40.16 -26.03 28.48
N ILE A 4 -39.76 -25.11 27.62
CA ILE A 4 -38.61 -25.29 26.74
C ILE A 4 -37.45 -24.56 27.43
N GLU A 5 -36.75 -25.29 28.30
CA GLU A 5 -35.37 -24.97 28.67
C GLU A 5 -34.46 -25.39 27.52
N HIS A 6 -34.50 -24.65 26.41
CA HIS A 6 -33.43 -24.71 25.41
C HIS A 6 -33.20 -23.31 24.87
N LYS A 7 -31.95 -22.85 25.04
CA LYS A 7 -31.36 -21.69 24.38
C LYS A 7 -31.74 -21.72 22.91
N ILE A 8 -32.62 -20.81 22.49
CA ILE A 8 -32.87 -20.59 21.07
C ILE A 8 -31.51 -20.30 20.44
N THR A 9 -31.12 -21.09 19.44
CA THR A 9 -29.89 -20.82 18.69
C THR A 9 -30.05 -19.48 18.00
N ASP A 10 -29.05 -18.62 18.10
CA ASP A 10 -29.00 -17.27 17.55
C ASP A 10 -29.69 -17.13 16.18
N GLY A 11 -29.44 -18.07 15.24
CA GLY A 11 -30.02 -18.03 13.89
C GLY A 11 -31.55 -18.06 13.84
N SER A 12 -32.20 -18.75 14.78
CA SER A 12 -33.66 -18.80 14.85
C SER A 12 -34.26 -17.49 15.36
N LEU A 13 -33.58 -16.81 16.31
CA LEU A 13 -33.96 -15.48 16.80
C LEU A 13 -33.81 -14.43 15.70
N TYR A 14 -32.72 -14.49 14.93
CA TYR A 14 -32.49 -13.59 13.80
C TYR A 14 -33.55 -13.76 12.70
N LEU A 15 -33.84 -14.99 12.29
CA LEU A 15 -34.90 -15.28 11.31
C LEU A 15 -36.27 -14.80 11.76
N LEU A 16 -36.65 -15.05 13.03
CA LEU A 16 -37.93 -14.60 13.57
C LEU A 16 -38.00 -13.08 13.65
N SER A 17 -36.92 -12.42 14.06
CA SER A 17 -36.84 -10.95 14.07
C SER A 17 -36.96 -10.37 12.66
N ASP A 18 -36.27 -10.94 11.66
CA ASP A 18 -36.35 -10.50 10.26
C ASP A 18 -37.76 -10.71 9.68
N MET A 19 -38.42 -11.82 10.01
CA MET A 19 -39.82 -12.06 9.65
C MET A 19 -40.76 -11.02 10.26
N ILE A 20 -40.61 -10.71 11.55
CA ILE A 20 -41.47 -9.75 12.25
C ILE A 20 -41.26 -8.33 11.71
N ASP A 21 -40.02 -7.94 11.41
CA ASP A 21 -39.73 -6.64 10.79
C ASP A 21 -40.33 -6.56 9.38
N GLY A 22 -40.26 -7.63 8.59
CA GLY A 22 -40.90 -7.71 7.27
C GLY A 22 -42.43 -7.61 7.35
N LEU A 23 -43.05 -8.30 8.31
CA LEU A 23 -44.50 -8.21 8.57
C LEU A 23 -44.90 -6.80 9.04
N SER A 24 -44.09 -6.17 9.88
CA SER A 24 -44.30 -4.79 10.35
C SER A 24 -44.24 -3.79 9.20
N LEU A 25 -43.23 -3.88 8.34
CA LEU A 25 -43.11 -3.04 7.14
C LEU A 25 -44.30 -3.22 6.19
N SER A 26 -44.71 -4.46 5.94
CA SER A 26 -45.87 -4.77 5.11
C SER A 26 -47.16 -4.17 5.70
N ALA A 27 -47.36 -4.30 7.01
CA ALA A 27 -48.50 -3.72 7.71
C ALA A 27 -48.50 -2.18 7.67
N ILE A 28 -47.32 -1.55 7.79
CA ILE A 28 -47.16 -0.09 7.66
C ILE A 28 -47.50 0.38 6.23
N GLU A 29 -47.05 -0.34 5.21
CA GLU A 29 -47.40 -0.02 3.82
C GLU A 29 -48.90 -0.19 3.55
N GLU A 30 -49.51 -1.26 4.02
CA GLU A 30 -50.95 -1.48 3.90
C GLU A 30 -51.73 -0.34 4.60
N LEU A 31 -51.31 0.04 5.81
CA LEU A 31 -51.91 1.15 6.55
C LEU A 31 -51.85 2.48 5.78
N LYS A 32 -50.74 2.76 5.08
CA LYS A 32 -50.57 3.97 4.27
C LYS A 32 -51.47 3.99 3.03
N ARG A 33 -51.80 2.82 2.46
CA ARG A 33 -52.61 2.68 1.24
C ARG A 33 -54.12 2.63 1.50
N LEU A 34 -54.54 2.44 2.76
CA LEU A 34 -55.95 2.32 3.12
C LEU A 34 -56.70 3.66 3.07
N PRO A 35 -57.89 3.72 2.43
CA PRO A 35 -58.74 4.91 2.43
C PRO A 35 -59.28 5.21 3.84
N ASP A 36 -59.57 6.48 4.13
CA ASP A 36 -60.01 6.94 5.46
C ASP A 36 -61.35 6.35 5.91
N SER A 37 -62.15 5.83 4.99
CA SER A 37 -63.40 5.12 5.28
C SER A 37 -63.20 3.78 6.00
N GLU A 38 -62.04 3.14 5.89
CA GLU A 38 -61.76 1.81 6.50
C GLU A 38 -61.23 1.90 7.94
N THR A 39 -61.96 2.61 8.80
CA THR A 39 -61.54 2.94 10.18
C THR A 39 -61.19 1.71 11.04
N ILE A 40 -61.97 0.63 10.93
CA ILE A 40 -61.76 -0.61 11.72
C ILE A 40 -60.46 -1.31 11.30
N LYS A 41 -60.24 -1.48 9.99
CA LYS A 41 -59.04 -2.13 9.45
C LYS A 41 -57.76 -1.33 9.75
N LYS A 42 -57.86 0.00 9.74
CA LYS A 42 -56.76 0.88 10.21
C LYS A 42 -56.43 0.67 11.70
N LEU A 43 -57.43 0.48 12.56
CA LEU A 43 -57.22 0.18 13.98
C LEU A 43 -56.56 -1.19 14.19
N GLU A 44 -57.00 -2.21 13.46
CA GLU A 44 -56.41 -3.56 13.51
C GLU A 44 -54.95 -3.57 13.06
N LEU A 45 -54.61 -2.88 11.96
CA LEU A 45 -53.23 -2.76 11.49
C LEU A 45 -52.35 -2.00 12.48
N LYS A 46 -52.85 -0.93 13.09
CA LYS A 46 -52.10 -0.22 14.15
C LYS A 46 -51.83 -1.12 15.34
N ALA A 47 -52.80 -1.92 15.78
CA ALA A 47 -52.61 -2.88 16.86
C ALA A 47 -51.59 -3.97 16.49
N LYS A 48 -51.60 -4.47 15.25
CA LYS A 48 -50.59 -5.42 14.74
C LYS A 48 -49.19 -4.81 14.71
N ILE A 49 -49.04 -3.59 14.21
CA ILE A 49 -47.75 -2.88 14.18
C ILE A 49 -47.19 -2.70 15.59
N GLU A 50 -48.05 -2.30 16.55
CA GLU A 50 -47.62 -2.17 17.95
C GLU A 50 -47.20 -3.51 18.54
N TRP A 51 -47.94 -4.58 18.25
CA TRP A 51 -47.57 -5.94 18.67
C TRP A 51 -46.22 -6.38 18.08
N TYR A 52 -46.00 -6.17 16.78
CA TYR A 52 -44.71 -6.48 16.12
C TYR A 52 -43.56 -5.70 16.76
N LYS A 53 -43.77 -4.42 17.10
CA LYS A 53 -42.78 -3.59 17.76
C LYS A 53 -42.40 -4.15 19.14
N VAL A 54 -43.38 -4.53 19.95
CA VAL A 54 -43.14 -5.16 21.26
C VAL A 54 -42.35 -6.47 21.12
N GLU A 55 -42.67 -7.30 20.12
CA GLU A 55 -41.93 -8.55 19.91
C GLU A 55 -40.50 -8.29 19.42
N THR A 56 -40.28 -7.30 18.54
CA THR A 56 -38.92 -6.88 18.13
C THR A 56 -38.10 -6.36 19.31
N GLU A 57 -38.70 -5.56 20.21
CA GLU A 57 -38.04 -5.08 21.43
C GLU A 57 -37.64 -6.24 22.36
N LYS A 58 -38.49 -7.26 22.44
CA LYS A 58 -38.21 -8.48 23.21
C LYS A 58 -37.06 -9.29 22.59
N PHE A 59 -37.06 -9.49 21.27
CA PHE A 59 -35.93 -10.14 20.59
C PHE A 59 -34.62 -9.37 20.78
N GLN A 60 -34.67 -8.04 20.70
CA GLN A 60 -33.51 -7.20 20.95
C GLN A 60 -32.97 -7.38 22.37
N LYS A 61 -33.86 -7.43 23.37
CA LYS A 61 -33.47 -7.69 24.76
C LYS A 61 -32.82 -9.06 24.92
N ASP A 62 -33.45 -10.11 24.37
CA ASP A 62 -32.95 -11.48 24.48
C ASP A 62 -31.56 -11.62 23.84
N ILE A 63 -31.35 -11.03 22.64
CA ILE A 63 -30.03 -11.02 21.98
C ILE A 63 -29.01 -10.25 22.82
N ASN A 64 -29.36 -9.07 23.34
CA ASN A 64 -28.43 -8.29 24.16
C ASN A 64 -28.04 -9.01 25.46
N ASP A 65 -28.97 -9.73 26.08
CA ASP A 65 -28.68 -10.49 27.30
C ASP A 65 -27.80 -11.71 26.99
N GLN A 66 -27.99 -12.37 25.84
CA GLN A 66 -27.08 -13.42 25.36
C GLN A 66 -25.65 -12.92 25.13
N LEU A 67 -25.49 -11.76 24.47
CA LEU A 67 -24.18 -11.17 24.20
C LEU A 67 -23.40 -10.82 25.48
N LYS A 68 -24.11 -10.49 26.58
CA LYS A 68 -23.48 -10.26 27.89
C LYS A 68 -22.98 -11.54 28.55
N GLU A 69 -23.63 -12.68 28.31
CA GLU A 69 -23.24 -13.96 28.93
C GLU A 69 -22.06 -14.60 28.20
N LYS A 70 -22.09 -14.63 26.86
CA LYS A 70 -21.05 -15.22 26.03
C LYS A 70 -21.03 -14.54 24.67
N PHE A 71 -19.82 -14.22 24.21
CA PHE A 71 -19.59 -13.81 22.84
C PHE A 71 -19.06 -14.96 21.97
N GLN A 72 -19.43 -14.94 20.70
CA GLN A 72 -19.14 -16.01 19.76
C GLN A 72 -17.68 -16.02 19.33
N PHE A 73 -17.09 -14.86 19.04
CA PHE A 73 -15.70 -14.71 18.61
C PHE A 73 -14.89 -13.82 19.56
N SER A 74 -13.75 -14.32 20.01
CA SER A 74 -12.73 -13.53 20.71
C SER A 74 -11.74 -12.90 19.73
N SER A 75 -10.97 -11.93 20.20
CA SER A 75 -9.84 -11.37 19.44
C SER A 75 -8.83 -12.45 19.04
N GLU A 76 -8.58 -13.39 19.94
CA GLU A 76 -7.69 -14.53 19.74
C GLU A 76 -8.25 -15.50 18.69
N ASP A 77 -9.55 -15.82 18.74
CA ASP A 77 -10.22 -16.68 17.75
C ASP A 77 -10.10 -16.07 16.35
N LEU A 78 -10.35 -14.77 16.23
CA LEU A 78 -10.27 -14.05 14.96
C LEU A 78 -8.86 -14.07 14.37
N TYR A 79 -7.84 -13.86 15.21
CA TYR A 79 -6.45 -13.97 14.78
C TYR A 79 -6.10 -15.40 14.37
N ALA A 80 -6.43 -16.38 15.22
CA ALA A 80 -6.09 -17.79 15.01
C ALA A 80 -6.71 -18.36 13.73
N MET A 81 -7.96 -18.01 13.43
CA MET A 81 -8.69 -18.61 12.30
C MET A 81 -8.48 -17.84 10.99
N TYR A 82 -8.30 -16.52 11.07
CA TYR A 82 -8.36 -15.63 9.91
C TYR A 82 -7.17 -14.67 9.84
N GLY A 83 -6.91 -13.93 10.92
CA GLY A 83 -5.96 -12.82 10.96
C GLY A 83 -4.50 -13.21 10.69
N GLN A 84 -4.05 -14.35 11.23
CA GLN A 84 -2.68 -14.82 11.00
C GLN A 84 -2.42 -15.19 9.53
N TYR A 85 -3.47 -15.44 8.75
CA TYR A 85 -3.39 -15.81 7.34
C TYR A 85 -3.68 -14.64 6.40
N ASP A 86 -3.96 -13.43 6.92
CA ASP A 86 -4.37 -12.28 6.10
C ASP A 86 -5.55 -12.60 5.15
N LYS A 87 -6.50 -13.41 5.62
CA LYS A 87 -7.68 -13.79 4.84
C LYS A 87 -8.57 -12.57 4.59
N TYR A 88 -9.07 -12.49 3.36
CA TYR A 88 -10.21 -11.65 3.05
C TYR A 88 -11.48 -12.31 3.58
N ILE A 89 -12.16 -11.65 4.50
CA ILE A 89 -13.34 -12.18 5.20
C ILE A 89 -14.55 -11.28 4.99
N SER A 90 -15.72 -11.88 5.01
CA SER A 90 -17.00 -11.19 5.18
C SER A 90 -17.52 -11.47 6.58
N ILE A 91 -17.83 -10.41 7.31
CA ILE A 91 -18.32 -10.42 8.68
C ILE A 91 -19.79 -10.03 8.66
N GLU A 92 -20.65 -10.87 9.23
CA GLU A 92 -22.00 -10.52 9.63
C GLU A 92 -21.99 -10.17 11.12
N PHE A 93 -22.51 -9.00 11.46
CA PHE A 93 -22.69 -8.57 12.84
C PHE A 93 -24.01 -9.05 13.41
N HIS A 94 -24.05 -9.22 14.74
CA HIS A 94 -25.30 -9.40 15.46
C HIS A 94 -26.24 -8.21 15.17
N LYS A 95 -27.47 -8.47 14.70
CA LYS A 95 -28.41 -7.48 14.16
C LYS A 95 -28.58 -6.20 14.99
N PHE A 96 -28.51 -6.31 16.31
CA PHE A 96 -28.75 -5.20 17.24
C PHE A 96 -27.48 -4.60 17.87
N SER A 97 -26.30 -5.09 17.47
CA SER A 97 -25.02 -4.63 17.97
C SER A 97 -24.73 -3.17 17.59
N GLU A 98 -23.77 -2.55 18.29
CA GLU A 98 -23.33 -1.20 17.96
C GLU A 98 -22.70 -1.17 16.57
N SER A 99 -21.91 -2.20 16.22
CA SER A 99 -21.28 -2.33 14.91
C SER A 99 -22.32 -2.45 13.79
N ALA A 100 -23.37 -3.26 13.96
CA ALA A 100 -24.42 -3.40 12.95
C ALA A 100 -25.16 -2.08 12.67
N LYS A 101 -25.45 -1.31 13.73
CA LYS A 101 -26.09 0.01 13.61
C LYS A 101 -25.21 1.02 12.90
N LYS A 102 -23.90 0.91 13.08
CA LYS A 102 -22.93 1.90 12.63
C LYS A 102 -22.38 1.63 11.23
N PHE A 103 -22.11 0.38 10.91
CA PHE A 103 -21.46 -0.04 9.67
C PHE A 103 -22.38 -0.85 8.75
N GLY A 104 -23.62 -1.10 9.17
CA GLY A 104 -24.52 -2.02 8.49
C GLY A 104 -24.32 -3.46 8.97
N ARG A 105 -25.20 -4.36 8.54
CA ARG A 105 -25.22 -5.76 9.01
C ARG A 105 -24.00 -6.56 8.56
N ASN A 106 -23.43 -6.24 7.40
CA ASN A 106 -22.31 -6.96 6.81
C ASN A 106 -21.20 -6.01 6.40
N ILE A 107 -19.95 -6.41 6.63
CA ILE A 107 -18.76 -5.76 6.08
C ILE A 107 -17.79 -6.83 5.56
N SER A 108 -16.93 -6.47 4.60
CA SER A 108 -15.87 -7.36 4.14
C SER A 108 -14.53 -6.65 4.07
N GLY A 109 -13.44 -7.38 4.34
CA GLY A 109 -12.11 -6.82 4.36
C GLY A 109 -11.05 -7.77 4.90
N ILE A 110 -9.87 -7.24 5.19
CA ILE A 110 -8.76 -7.98 5.79
C ILE A 110 -8.50 -7.40 7.18
N ILE A 111 -8.45 -8.25 8.21
CA ILE A 111 -8.16 -7.79 9.57
C ILE A 111 -6.74 -7.23 9.62
N LYS A 112 -6.60 -6.02 10.18
CA LYS A 112 -5.34 -5.30 10.30
C LYS A 112 -4.81 -5.44 11.72
N TYR A 113 -3.55 -5.84 11.82
CA TYR A 113 -2.82 -5.93 13.07
C TYR A 113 -1.56 -5.08 13.00
N LEU A 114 -1.22 -4.42 14.11
CA LEU A 114 0.10 -3.87 14.37
C LEU A 114 1.09 -5.02 14.57
N LYS A 115 2.39 -4.72 14.40
CA LYS A 115 3.45 -5.69 14.63
C LYS A 115 3.39 -6.27 16.05
N SER A 116 3.33 -5.41 17.06
CA SER A 116 3.23 -5.80 18.47
C SER A 116 1.99 -6.64 18.78
N GLU A 117 0.84 -6.34 18.16
CA GLU A 117 -0.38 -7.15 18.28
C GLU A 117 -0.17 -8.57 17.72
N ARG A 118 0.47 -8.73 16.55
CA ARG A 118 0.77 -10.06 15.97
C ARG A 118 1.71 -10.87 16.85
N GLU A 119 2.79 -10.26 17.32
CA GLU A 119 3.77 -10.91 18.20
C GLU A 119 3.11 -11.40 19.49
N GLN A 120 2.21 -10.60 20.07
CA GLN A 120 1.44 -10.98 21.25
C GLN A 120 0.54 -12.18 20.97
N PHE A 121 -0.25 -12.15 19.90
CA PHE A 121 -1.15 -13.26 19.56
C PHE A 121 -0.41 -14.55 19.20
N ASP A 122 0.71 -14.46 18.47
CA ASP A 122 1.55 -15.63 18.15
C ASP A 122 2.13 -16.29 19.41
N SER A 123 2.54 -15.47 20.40
CA SER A 123 2.99 -15.96 21.69
C SER A 123 1.89 -16.70 22.45
N LEU A 124 0.66 -16.15 22.45
CA LEU A 124 -0.51 -16.79 23.07
C LEU A 124 -0.86 -18.14 22.41
N LEU A 125 -0.82 -18.20 21.08
CA LEU A 125 -1.05 -19.43 20.32
C LEU A 125 0.02 -20.49 20.62
N THR A 126 1.28 -20.08 20.70
CA THR A 126 2.39 -21.01 21.02
C THR A 126 2.28 -21.56 22.45
N GLN A 127 1.81 -20.75 23.39
CA GLN A 127 1.63 -21.14 24.79
C GLN A 127 0.35 -21.97 25.02
N ASN A 128 -0.49 -22.20 24.00
CA ASN A 128 -1.82 -22.82 24.11
C ASN A 128 -2.70 -22.13 25.18
N THR A 129 -2.57 -20.82 25.32
CA THR A 129 -3.34 -20.07 26.33
C THR A 129 -4.76 -19.85 25.80
N THR A 130 -5.77 -20.29 26.54
CA THR A 130 -7.20 -20.24 26.17
C THR A 130 -7.88 -18.92 26.54
N GLN A 131 -7.11 -17.84 26.72
CA GLN A 131 -7.69 -16.55 27.08
C GLN A 131 -8.53 -16.03 25.92
N ARG A 132 -9.82 -15.79 26.17
CA ARG A 132 -10.76 -15.20 25.21
C ARG A 132 -11.08 -13.79 25.64
N THR A 133 -10.74 -12.81 24.82
CA THR A 133 -10.99 -11.40 25.10
C THR A 133 -11.93 -10.76 24.08
N ASP A 134 -12.81 -9.89 24.59
CA ASP A 134 -13.59 -8.97 23.77
C ASP A 134 -12.78 -7.70 23.52
N GLY A 135 -12.21 -7.61 22.32
CA GLY A 135 -11.28 -6.55 21.94
C GLY A 135 -11.74 -5.80 20.69
N LEU A 136 -11.09 -4.66 20.42
CA LEU A 136 -11.32 -3.91 19.20
C LEU A 136 -10.50 -4.53 18.05
N ILE A 137 -11.19 -4.79 16.95
CA ILE A 137 -10.66 -5.43 15.74
C ILE A 137 -10.69 -4.41 14.61
N LYS A 138 -9.51 -4.07 14.11
CA LYS A 138 -9.34 -3.17 12.97
C LYS A 138 -9.45 -3.97 11.68
N ILE A 139 -10.13 -3.42 10.68
CA ILE A 139 -10.30 -4.10 9.39
C ILE A 139 -10.10 -3.11 8.25
N ASP A 140 -9.39 -3.55 7.22
CA ASP A 140 -9.23 -2.82 5.98
C ASP A 140 -10.36 -3.19 5.00
N CYS A 141 -11.32 -2.28 4.84
CA CYS A 141 -12.51 -2.40 3.99
C CYS A 141 -12.47 -1.45 2.79
N ASP A 142 -11.29 -1.11 2.26
CA ASP A 142 -11.15 -0.08 1.21
C ASP A 142 -12.00 -0.41 -0.04
N GLN A 143 -12.22 -1.70 -0.34
CA GLN A 143 -13.00 -2.20 -1.49
C GLN A 143 -14.53 -2.18 -1.28
N GLU A 144 -15.03 -1.95 -0.07
CA GLU A 144 -16.48 -1.97 0.20
C GLU A 144 -17.19 -0.74 -0.36
N LYS A 145 -18.28 -0.92 -1.11
CA LYS A 145 -18.96 0.20 -1.78
C LYS A 145 -20.02 0.86 -0.91
N ASP A 146 -20.61 0.11 0.01
CA ASP A 146 -21.76 0.56 0.81
C ASP A 146 -21.34 1.41 2.03
N LEU A 147 -20.03 1.44 2.34
CA LEU A 147 -19.46 2.23 3.44
C LEU A 147 -18.99 3.60 2.97
N THR A 148 -19.32 4.62 3.75
CA THR A 148 -18.77 5.97 3.58
C THR A 148 -17.27 6.00 3.91
N ILE A 149 -16.56 7.01 3.40
CA ILE A 149 -15.12 7.20 3.68
C ILE A 149 -14.86 7.27 5.19
N GLN A 150 -15.71 7.97 5.94
CA GLN A 150 -15.58 8.10 7.39
C GLN A 150 -15.73 6.75 8.11
N GLN A 151 -16.71 5.94 7.71
CA GLN A 151 -16.89 4.59 8.28
C GLN A 151 -15.70 3.68 7.98
N LYS A 152 -15.14 3.74 6.76
CA LYS A 152 -13.94 2.98 6.39
C LYS A 152 -12.73 3.38 7.24
N THR A 153 -12.49 4.67 7.40
CA THR A 153 -11.41 5.19 8.25
C THR A 153 -11.59 4.73 9.70
N GLU A 154 -12.83 4.78 10.20
CA GLU A 154 -13.12 4.35 11.56
C GLU A 154 -12.90 2.85 11.80
N LEU A 155 -13.33 1.98 10.86
CA LEU A 155 -13.04 0.54 10.91
C LEU A 155 -11.54 0.24 10.83
N LYS A 156 -10.78 1.04 10.09
CA LYS A 156 -9.33 0.86 9.87
C LYS A 156 -8.48 1.31 11.04
N GLU A 157 -8.90 2.35 11.76
CA GLU A 157 -8.13 2.97 12.85
C GLU A 157 -8.64 2.62 14.25
N LEU A 158 -9.96 2.61 14.48
CA LEU A 158 -10.58 2.30 15.77
C LEU A 158 -11.08 0.85 15.85
N GLY A 159 -11.66 0.36 14.75
CA GLY A 159 -12.19 -1.00 14.66
C GLY A 159 -13.58 -1.19 15.26
N PHE A 160 -13.96 -2.45 15.44
CA PHE A 160 -15.24 -2.90 16.01
C PHE A 160 -15.00 -3.94 17.11
N ARG A 161 -15.96 -4.18 18.00
CA ARG A 161 -15.81 -5.19 19.06
C ARG A 161 -15.90 -6.61 18.49
N SER A 162 -14.98 -7.50 18.87
CA SER A 162 -15.03 -8.90 18.45
C SER A 162 -16.33 -9.60 18.87
N SER A 163 -16.90 -9.20 20.01
CA SER A 163 -18.20 -9.70 20.49
C SER A 163 -19.40 -9.33 19.62
N ASP A 164 -19.28 -8.33 18.75
CA ASP A 164 -20.36 -7.96 17.84
C ASP A 164 -20.48 -8.91 16.63
N VAL A 165 -19.49 -9.79 16.42
CA VAL A 165 -19.44 -10.72 15.28
C VAL A 165 -20.36 -11.90 15.49
N TYR A 166 -21.31 -12.06 14.57
CA TYR A 166 -22.21 -13.22 14.51
C TYR A 166 -21.66 -14.33 13.63
N GLN A 167 -21.19 -14.01 12.43
CA GLN A 167 -20.72 -15.00 11.47
C GLN A 167 -19.59 -14.46 10.62
N ILE A 168 -18.68 -15.35 10.22
CA ILE A 168 -17.61 -15.04 9.26
C ILE A 168 -17.68 -16.01 8.09
N LEU A 169 -17.69 -15.45 6.88
CA LEU A 169 -17.54 -16.17 5.63
C LEU A 169 -16.17 -15.84 5.03
N THR A 170 -15.44 -16.88 4.61
CA THR A 170 -14.13 -16.72 3.98
C THR A 170 -13.90 -17.87 3.02
N THR A 171 -13.03 -17.65 2.05
CA THR A 171 -12.45 -18.77 1.30
C THR A 171 -11.47 -19.55 2.17
N ASN A 172 -11.16 -20.78 1.78
CA ASN A 172 -10.15 -21.61 2.45
C ASN A 172 -8.70 -21.23 2.02
N LEU A 173 -8.50 -20.02 1.49
CA LEU A 173 -7.21 -19.50 1.04
C LEU A 173 -7.00 -18.09 1.63
N PRO A 174 -5.75 -17.68 1.90
CA PRO A 174 -4.55 -18.52 1.86
C PRO A 174 -4.50 -19.50 3.06
N LYS A 175 -3.80 -20.62 2.86
CA LYS A 175 -3.60 -21.67 3.90
C LYS A 175 -2.30 -21.52 4.68
N VAL A 176 -1.36 -20.78 4.12
CA VAL A 176 -0.05 -20.57 4.73
C VAL A 176 -0.01 -19.15 5.26
N LYS A 177 0.36 -19.02 6.52
CA LYS A 177 0.59 -17.73 7.18
C LYS A 177 1.83 -17.10 6.54
N SER A 178 1.70 -15.91 5.93
CA SER A 178 2.83 -15.21 5.29
C SER A 178 3.78 -14.56 6.28
N TYR A 179 3.27 -14.16 7.45
CA TYR A 179 4.07 -13.59 8.54
C TYR A 179 5.02 -14.64 9.11
N ASP A 180 6.25 -14.25 9.45
CA ASP A 180 7.32 -15.15 9.91
C ASP A 180 7.74 -16.26 8.91
N GLN A 181 7.30 -16.22 7.65
CA GLN A 181 7.85 -17.15 6.65
C GLN A 181 9.30 -16.82 6.33
N PRO A 182 10.22 -17.79 6.42
CA PRO A 182 11.59 -17.62 5.96
C PRO A 182 11.72 -17.75 4.44
N GLY A 183 12.87 -17.33 3.90
CA GLY A 183 13.23 -17.53 2.49
C GLY A 183 12.71 -16.45 1.53
N ARG A 184 12.88 -16.66 0.22
CA ARG A 184 12.42 -15.69 -0.80
C ARG A 184 10.90 -15.75 -0.98
N LYS A 185 10.28 -14.58 -1.15
CA LYS A 185 8.87 -14.35 -1.37
C LYS A 185 8.62 -13.83 -2.77
N GLU A 186 7.43 -14.12 -3.28
CA GLU A 186 6.92 -13.54 -4.52
C GLU A 186 5.88 -12.46 -4.21
N ILE A 187 5.78 -11.45 -5.08
CA ILE A 187 4.73 -10.44 -4.99
C ILE A 187 3.40 -11.11 -5.38
N PRO A 188 2.39 -11.17 -4.47
CA PRO A 188 1.12 -11.83 -4.76
C PRO A 188 0.41 -11.21 -5.96
N ASN A 189 -0.35 -12.03 -6.71
CA ASN A 189 -1.14 -11.62 -7.86
C ASN A 189 -0.35 -10.94 -8.99
N THR A 190 0.93 -11.31 -9.16
CA THR A 190 1.76 -10.81 -10.27
C THR A 190 1.32 -11.45 -11.59
N ILE A 191 1.09 -10.61 -12.61
CA ILE A 191 0.88 -11.05 -14.01
C ILE A 191 2.08 -10.58 -14.83
N THR A 192 2.78 -11.52 -15.47
CA THR A 192 3.88 -11.22 -16.38
C THR A 192 3.34 -10.94 -17.78
N VAL A 193 3.70 -9.77 -18.33
CA VAL A 193 3.38 -9.39 -19.70
C VAL A 193 4.67 -9.30 -20.49
N ASN A 194 4.80 -10.11 -21.53
CA ASN A 194 5.96 -10.09 -22.41
C ASN A 194 5.80 -8.94 -23.44
N PHE A 195 6.84 -8.13 -23.59
CA PHE A 195 6.89 -7.01 -24.53
C PHE A 195 8.14 -7.13 -25.40
N ASP A 196 7.98 -6.97 -26.71
CA ASP A 196 9.09 -6.89 -27.67
C ASP A 196 9.40 -5.41 -27.96
N PRO A 197 10.55 -4.89 -27.50
CA PRO A 197 10.90 -3.48 -27.68
C PRO A 197 11.60 -3.18 -29.02
N THR A 198 11.75 -4.14 -29.93
CA THR A 198 12.64 -4.01 -31.11
C THR A 198 12.37 -2.75 -31.95
N ASP A 199 11.10 -2.40 -32.16
CA ASP A 199 10.68 -1.23 -32.96
C ASP A 199 10.13 -0.08 -32.08
N PHE A 200 10.42 -0.08 -30.78
CA PHE A 200 9.89 0.93 -29.87
C PHE A 200 10.70 2.23 -29.93
N ASP A 201 10.07 3.31 -30.38
CA ASP A 201 10.66 4.66 -30.35
C ASP A 201 10.60 5.25 -28.94
N THR A 202 11.69 5.05 -28.19
CA THR A 202 11.84 5.53 -26.82
C THR A 202 11.80 7.06 -26.73
N ASN A 203 12.38 7.77 -27.70
CA ASN A 203 12.44 9.24 -27.69
C ASN A 203 11.03 9.83 -27.78
N SER A 204 10.23 9.38 -28.75
CA SER A 204 8.85 9.83 -28.92
C SER A 204 7.98 9.43 -27.73
N ALA A 205 8.16 8.22 -27.18
CA ALA A 205 7.41 7.75 -26.03
C ALA A 205 7.65 8.61 -24.77
N PHE A 206 8.92 8.89 -24.44
CA PHE A 206 9.25 9.74 -23.29
C PHE A 206 8.79 11.19 -23.50
N PHE A 207 8.97 11.75 -24.69
CA PHE A 207 8.50 13.10 -25.00
C PHE A 207 6.98 13.22 -24.84
N TRP A 208 6.24 12.25 -25.36
CA TRP A 208 4.79 12.19 -25.20
C TRP A 208 4.38 12.04 -23.73
N LEU A 209 5.02 11.11 -22.99
CA LEU A 209 4.72 10.86 -21.58
C LEU A 209 4.89 12.12 -20.73
N TYR A 210 6.06 12.75 -20.79
CA TYR A 210 6.34 13.96 -20.02
C TYR A 210 5.48 15.14 -20.47
N GLY A 211 5.23 15.25 -21.78
CA GLY A 211 4.30 16.24 -22.31
C GLY A 211 2.88 16.10 -21.77
N GLN A 212 2.37 14.86 -21.60
CA GLN A 212 1.07 14.64 -20.96
C GLN A 212 1.10 15.04 -19.48
N LYS A 213 2.13 14.64 -18.72
CA LYS A 213 2.28 15.02 -17.31
C LYS A 213 2.22 16.55 -17.13
N VAL A 214 3.03 17.29 -17.90
CA VAL A 214 3.06 18.76 -17.87
C VAL A 214 1.71 19.34 -18.27
N LYS A 215 1.08 18.83 -19.33
CA LYS A 215 -0.25 19.28 -19.79
C LYS A 215 -1.34 19.09 -18.73
N HIS A 216 -1.23 18.05 -17.91
CA HIS A 216 -2.15 17.77 -16.81
C HIS A 216 -1.81 18.52 -15.51
N GLY A 217 -0.78 19.37 -15.53
CA GLY A 217 -0.34 20.13 -14.35
C GLY A 217 0.41 19.28 -13.32
N GLU A 218 0.87 18.09 -13.71
CA GLU A 218 1.72 17.26 -12.86
C GLU A 218 3.16 17.80 -12.85
N GLN A 219 3.84 17.65 -11.71
CA GLN A 219 5.24 18.02 -11.59
C GLN A 219 6.13 16.91 -12.15
N LEU A 220 7.24 17.30 -12.77
CA LEU A 220 8.33 16.39 -13.13
C LEU A 220 9.48 16.55 -12.12
N ILE A 221 10.22 15.48 -11.89
CA ILE A 221 11.51 15.59 -11.17
C ILE A 221 12.58 16.22 -12.07
N ASP A 222 13.68 16.68 -11.49
CA ASP A 222 14.75 17.38 -12.23
C ASP A 222 15.28 16.58 -13.42
N ASP A 223 15.47 15.26 -13.27
CA ASP A 223 15.93 14.38 -14.35
C ASP A 223 14.88 14.24 -15.48
N GLU A 224 13.60 14.11 -15.11
CA GLU A 224 12.48 14.08 -16.06
C GLU A 224 12.34 15.43 -16.81
N TRP A 225 12.50 16.56 -16.11
CA TRP A 225 12.54 17.88 -16.74
C TRP A 225 13.70 18.02 -17.71
N ALA A 226 14.90 17.57 -17.33
CA ALA A 226 16.06 17.62 -18.20
C ALA A 226 15.84 16.81 -19.48
N ARG A 227 15.26 15.61 -19.34
CA ARG A 227 14.94 14.73 -20.48
C ARG A 227 13.83 15.30 -21.35
N PHE A 228 12.77 15.86 -20.76
CA PHE A 228 11.70 16.50 -21.50
C PHE A 228 12.19 17.71 -22.30
N CYS A 229 13.01 18.58 -21.70
CA CYS A 229 13.62 19.72 -22.40
C CYS A 229 14.54 19.26 -23.54
N ALA A 230 15.38 18.26 -23.28
CA ALA A 230 16.29 17.71 -24.27
C ALA A 230 15.55 17.13 -25.48
N LEU A 231 14.47 16.37 -25.24
CA LEU A 231 13.64 15.81 -26.30
C LEU A 231 12.87 16.91 -27.06
N SER A 232 12.42 17.96 -26.36
CA SER A 232 11.81 19.12 -27.00
C SER A 232 12.77 19.75 -28.01
N ILE A 233 14.00 20.03 -27.60
CA ILE A 233 15.06 20.62 -28.45
C ILE A 233 15.44 19.68 -29.60
N PHE A 234 15.50 18.38 -29.33
CA PHE A 234 15.79 17.35 -30.33
C PHE A 234 14.73 17.31 -31.45
N PHE A 235 13.44 17.33 -31.10
CA PHE A 235 12.35 17.27 -32.08
C PHE A 235 12.08 18.63 -32.75
N ASP A 236 12.25 19.73 -32.02
CA ASP A 236 12.09 21.10 -32.50
C ASP A 236 13.13 22.02 -31.82
N PRO A 237 14.23 22.36 -32.50
CA PRO A 237 15.27 23.23 -31.93
C PRO A 237 14.75 24.60 -31.46
N GLU A 238 13.67 25.13 -32.06
CA GLU A 238 13.08 26.42 -31.66
C GLU A 238 12.36 26.33 -30.31
N SER A 239 12.04 25.12 -29.84
CA SER A 239 11.41 24.89 -28.55
C SER A 239 12.23 25.39 -27.36
N GLN A 240 13.56 25.55 -27.52
CA GLN A 240 14.44 26.14 -26.51
C GLN A 240 14.02 27.56 -26.10
N ASN A 241 13.31 28.27 -26.99
CA ASN A 241 12.81 29.62 -26.75
C ASN A 241 11.46 29.65 -26.02
N ILE A 242 10.80 28.52 -25.81
CA ILE A 242 9.56 28.43 -25.05
C ILE A 242 9.88 28.62 -23.57
N ASP A 243 9.15 29.51 -22.88
CA ASP A 243 9.44 29.92 -21.50
C ASP A 243 9.68 28.75 -20.55
N ILE A 244 8.80 27.74 -20.54
CA ILE A 244 8.93 26.57 -19.66
C ILE A 244 10.17 25.72 -19.98
N ILE A 245 10.50 25.56 -21.27
CA ILE A 245 11.69 24.82 -21.68
C ILE A 245 12.93 25.61 -21.31
N LYS A 246 12.92 26.92 -21.52
CA LYS A 246 14.04 27.82 -21.19
C LYS A 246 14.34 27.82 -19.69
N GLU A 247 13.32 27.90 -18.86
CA GLU A 247 13.42 27.86 -17.39
C GLU A 247 14.09 26.57 -16.88
N HIS A 248 13.70 25.43 -17.44
CA HIS A 248 14.19 24.14 -16.99
C HIS A 248 15.47 23.68 -17.71
N SER A 249 15.77 24.17 -18.92
CA SER A 249 16.91 23.72 -19.72
C SER A 249 18.21 24.51 -19.51
N LEU A 250 18.14 25.78 -19.10
CA LEU A 250 19.31 26.66 -19.04
C LEU A 250 19.84 26.89 -17.62
N ASN A 251 21.15 27.03 -17.51
CA ASN A 251 21.84 27.57 -16.34
C ASN A 251 21.55 29.07 -16.18
N PRO A 252 21.80 29.67 -15.00
CA PRO A 252 21.63 31.11 -14.79
C PRO A 252 22.45 32.01 -15.72
N ASP A 253 23.56 31.49 -16.28
CA ASP A 253 24.40 32.19 -17.26
C ASP A 253 23.89 32.07 -18.70
N GLY A 254 22.77 31.39 -18.92
CA GLY A 254 22.15 31.16 -20.23
C GLY A 254 22.71 29.97 -21.01
N SER A 255 23.72 29.26 -20.48
CA SER A 255 24.23 28.02 -21.09
C SER A 255 23.28 26.85 -20.89
N LEU A 256 23.27 25.88 -21.80
CA LEU A 256 22.45 24.66 -21.66
C LEU A 256 22.99 23.82 -20.49
N LYS A 257 22.10 23.36 -19.60
CA LYS A 257 22.50 22.46 -18.49
C LYS A 257 23.12 21.19 -19.06
N SER A 258 24.23 20.74 -18.48
CA SER A 258 24.98 19.56 -18.96
C SER A 258 24.13 18.29 -19.02
N ILE A 259 23.18 18.13 -18.09
CA ILE A 259 22.26 16.98 -18.06
C ILE A 259 21.22 17.03 -19.19
N VAL A 260 20.77 18.22 -19.58
CA VAL A 260 19.87 18.40 -20.74
C VAL A 260 20.64 18.08 -22.02
N ARG A 261 21.86 18.61 -22.15
CA ARG A 261 22.73 18.32 -23.28
C ARG A 261 23.04 16.83 -23.41
N LEU A 262 23.30 16.16 -22.29
CA LEU A 262 23.50 14.70 -22.24
C LEU A 262 22.30 13.95 -22.83
N TYR A 263 21.07 14.29 -22.43
CA TYR A 263 19.86 13.63 -22.94
C TYR A 263 19.56 13.98 -24.40
N GLU A 264 19.93 15.17 -24.87
CA GLU A 264 19.77 15.57 -26.27
C GLU A 264 20.70 14.73 -27.17
N LEU A 265 21.94 14.54 -26.73
CA LEU A 265 22.92 13.70 -27.41
C LEU A 265 22.55 12.21 -27.33
N GLU A 266 22.00 11.74 -26.22
CA GLU A 266 21.45 10.39 -26.11
C GLU A 266 20.32 10.16 -27.13
N ALA A 267 19.40 11.13 -27.29
CA ALA A 267 18.34 11.05 -28.28
C ALA A 267 18.89 10.96 -29.71
N LYS A 268 19.87 11.80 -30.06
CA LYS A 268 20.57 11.74 -31.36
C LYS A 268 21.30 10.43 -31.60
N PHE A 269 21.93 9.88 -30.56
CA PHE A 269 22.61 8.58 -30.61
C PHE A 269 21.61 7.45 -30.87
N ASN A 270 20.50 7.40 -30.13
CA ASN A 270 19.43 6.40 -30.30
C ASN A 270 18.80 6.48 -31.69
N SER A 271 18.63 7.68 -32.25
CA SER A 271 18.12 7.90 -33.61
C SER A 271 19.19 7.75 -34.71
N LYS A 272 20.44 7.42 -34.37
CA LYS A 272 21.57 7.23 -35.30
C LYS A 272 21.90 8.46 -36.17
N ILE A 273 21.65 9.67 -35.66
CA ILE A 273 21.93 10.94 -36.35
C ILE A 273 23.02 11.79 -35.68
N ILE A 274 23.63 11.29 -34.61
CA ILE A 274 24.70 11.99 -33.87
C ILE A 274 25.95 12.18 -34.74
N LYS A 275 26.52 13.39 -34.73
CA LYS A 275 27.76 13.72 -35.45
C LYS A 275 29.02 13.26 -34.69
N PRO A 276 30.18 13.12 -35.34
CA PRO A 276 31.43 12.70 -34.66
C PRO A 276 31.85 13.62 -33.52
N GLU A 277 31.72 14.94 -33.68
CA GLU A 277 32.07 15.93 -32.63
C GLU A 277 31.11 15.83 -31.45
N GLU A 278 29.81 15.69 -31.74
CA GLU A 278 28.75 15.47 -30.75
C GLU A 278 28.92 14.14 -30.01
N LEU A 279 29.41 13.10 -30.69
CA LEU A 279 29.71 11.81 -30.08
C LEU A 279 30.90 11.91 -29.12
N SER A 280 31.92 12.71 -29.44
CA SER A 280 33.02 12.99 -28.52
C SER A 280 32.50 13.71 -27.27
N GLU A 281 31.71 14.76 -27.45
CA GLU A 281 31.07 15.50 -26.36
C GLU A 281 30.19 14.58 -25.49
N PHE A 282 29.40 13.71 -26.12
CA PHE A 282 28.55 12.74 -25.42
C PHE A 282 29.38 11.80 -24.54
N ASN A 283 30.50 11.30 -25.07
CA ASN A 283 31.42 10.45 -24.30
C ASN A 283 32.04 11.18 -23.10
N ASP A 284 32.38 12.46 -23.24
CA ASP A 284 32.92 13.28 -22.14
C ASP A 284 31.87 13.50 -21.05
N LEU A 285 30.62 13.79 -21.41
CA LEU A 285 29.51 13.92 -20.46
C LEU A 285 29.22 12.58 -19.75
N LEU A 286 29.21 11.47 -20.49
CA LEU A 286 29.07 10.12 -19.91
C LEU A 286 30.22 9.77 -18.96
N LYS A 287 31.44 10.23 -19.25
CA LYS A 287 32.59 10.05 -18.36
C LYS A 287 32.41 10.85 -17.07
N SER A 288 32.02 12.12 -17.17
CA SER A 288 31.75 12.96 -16.00
C SER A 288 30.63 12.37 -15.12
N ARG A 289 29.53 11.89 -15.72
CA ARG A 289 28.45 11.19 -15.00
C ARG A 289 28.95 9.94 -14.28
N ARG A 290 29.81 9.15 -14.93
CA ARG A 290 30.44 7.97 -14.33
C ARG A 290 31.33 8.33 -13.13
N GLU A 291 32.15 9.36 -13.26
CA GLU A 291 33.02 9.83 -12.17
C GLU A 291 32.22 10.24 -10.94
N GLN A 292 31.15 11.03 -11.11
CA GLN A 292 30.25 11.42 -10.02
C GLN A 292 29.62 10.20 -9.32
N ARG A 293 29.15 9.22 -10.11
CA ARG A 293 28.53 7.99 -9.58
C ARG A 293 29.54 7.07 -8.89
N ILE A 294 30.78 7.02 -9.37
CA ILE A 294 31.86 6.30 -8.69
C ILE A 294 32.15 6.93 -7.32
N GLU A 295 32.14 8.26 -7.21
CA GLU A 295 32.29 8.92 -5.91
C GLU A 295 31.13 8.61 -4.96
N ALA A 296 29.88 8.55 -5.46
CA ALA A 296 28.73 8.11 -4.67
C ALA A 296 28.89 6.64 -4.19
N ILE A 297 29.36 5.75 -5.06
CA ILE A 297 29.69 4.36 -4.69
C ILE A 297 30.76 4.31 -3.59
N LYS A 298 31.87 5.05 -3.76
CA LYS A 298 32.96 5.11 -2.78
C LYS A 298 32.44 5.59 -1.43
N TYR A 299 31.60 6.62 -1.43
CA TYR A 299 30.99 7.15 -0.22
C TYR A 299 30.14 6.09 0.47
N GLU A 300 29.26 5.40 -0.26
CA GLU A 300 28.35 4.42 0.34
C GLU A 300 29.06 3.14 0.80
N ILE A 301 30.07 2.66 0.06
CA ILE A 301 30.93 1.53 0.48
C ILE A 301 31.67 1.89 1.77
N LYS A 302 32.32 3.06 1.81
CA LYS A 302 33.02 3.52 3.01
C LYS A 302 32.08 3.62 4.19
N ARG A 303 30.87 4.14 3.99
CA ARG A 303 29.85 4.25 5.03
C ARG A 303 29.34 2.89 5.52
N SER A 304 29.27 1.89 4.63
CA SER A 304 28.68 0.57 4.92
C SER A 304 29.68 -0.44 5.49
N THR A 305 30.94 -0.38 5.04
CA THR A 305 31.97 -1.39 5.36
C THR A 305 33.25 -0.79 5.93
N ASN A 306 33.41 0.54 5.89
CA ASN A 306 34.66 1.24 6.20
C ASN A 306 35.86 0.82 5.31
N LYS A 307 35.60 0.18 4.16
CA LYS A 307 36.62 -0.24 3.19
C LYS A 307 36.84 0.82 2.11
N LYS A 308 38.00 0.76 1.45
CA LYS A 308 38.28 1.49 0.21
C LYS A 308 37.77 0.70 -1.00
N LEU A 309 37.57 1.37 -2.13
CA LEU A 309 37.01 0.77 -3.34
C LEU A 309 37.90 -0.37 -3.88
N GLU A 310 39.22 -0.24 -3.82
CA GLU A 310 40.15 -1.23 -4.37
C GLU A 310 40.13 -2.54 -3.56
N VAL A 311 39.97 -2.42 -2.24
CA VAL A 311 39.80 -3.57 -1.35
C VAL A 311 38.43 -4.22 -1.60
N PHE A 312 37.39 -3.40 -1.74
CA PHE A 312 36.04 -3.85 -2.02
C PHE A 312 35.95 -4.63 -3.34
N GLU A 313 36.59 -4.15 -4.41
CA GLU A 313 36.64 -4.81 -5.71
C GLU A 313 37.24 -6.22 -5.60
N THR A 314 38.25 -6.40 -4.75
CA THR A 314 38.91 -7.70 -4.56
C THR A 314 38.05 -8.67 -3.74
N GLU A 315 37.36 -8.17 -2.72
CA GLU A 315 36.56 -8.98 -1.79
C GLU A 315 35.16 -9.31 -2.33
N TYR A 316 34.55 -8.40 -3.09
CA TYR A 316 33.20 -8.53 -3.65
C TYR A 316 33.18 -8.25 -5.17
N PRO A 317 33.90 -9.04 -5.99
CA PRO A 317 34.08 -8.74 -7.42
C PRO A 317 32.77 -8.70 -8.21
N GLU A 318 31.81 -9.59 -7.90
CA GLU A 318 30.52 -9.61 -8.59
C GLU A 318 29.64 -8.39 -8.21
N ILE A 319 29.60 -8.02 -6.93
CA ILE A 319 28.86 -6.83 -6.47
C ILE A 319 29.50 -5.57 -7.06
N TYR A 320 30.82 -5.48 -7.07
CA TYR A 320 31.54 -4.37 -7.70
C TYR A 320 31.21 -4.25 -9.20
N LYS A 321 31.16 -5.38 -9.92
CA LYS A 321 30.78 -5.40 -11.34
C LYS A 321 29.35 -4.89 -11.56
N GLU A 322 28.39 -5.30 -10.73
CA GLU A 322 27.01 -4.79 -10.80
C GLU A 322 26.93 -3.30 -10.47
N LEU A 323 27.70 -2.83 -9.47
CA LEU A 323 27.81 -1.41 -9.16
C LEU A 323 28.38 -0.62 -10.34
N MET A 324 29.44 -1.11 -10.99
CA MET A 324 30.02 -0.46 -12.16
C MET A 324 29.02 -0.39 -13.33
N LYS A 325 28.23 -1.44 -13.58
CA LYS A 325 27.14 -1.40 -14.58
C LYS A 325 26.09 -0.34 -14.23
N SER A 326 25.71 -0.24 -12.97
CA SER A 326 24.72 0.74 -12.50
C SER A 326 25.15 2.19 -12.73
N THR A 327 26.47 2.48 -12.78
CA THR A 327 26.97 3.83 -13.07
C THR A 327 26.50 4.35 -14.44
N VAL A 328 26.21 3.45 -15.38
CA VAL A 328 25.71 3.78 -16.72
C VAL A 328 24.20 3.57 -16.80
N GLN A 329 23.71 2.43 -16.31
CA GLN A 329 22.33 1.98 -16.55
C GLN A 329 21.28 2.66 -15.67
N PHE A 330 21.65 3.11 -14.46
CA PHE A 330 20.67 3.71 -13.56
C PHE A 330 20.18 5.05 -14.10
N GLN A 331 18.87 5.28 -14.03
CA GLN A 331 18.24 6.57 -14.28
C GLN A 331 17.41 6.95 -13.05
N ASP A 332 17.51 8.21 -12.66
CA ASP A 332 16.65 8.75 -11.62
C ASP A 332 15.22 8.71 -12.17
N GLU A 333 14.27 8.25 -11.37
CA GLU A 333 12.91 8.04 -11.88
C GLU A 333 11.85 8.26 -10.82
N SER A 334 10.72 8.79 -11.29
CA SER A 334 9.48 8.88 -10.52
C SER A 334 8.90 7.48 -10.31
N LEU A 335 8.78 7.09 -9.04
CA LEU A 335 8.19 5.83 -8.62
C LEU A 335 6.67 5.89 -8.71
N VAL A 336 6.08 6.96 -8.17
CA VAL A 336 4.65 7.28 -8.16
C VAL A 336 4.49 8.79 -8.36
N TYR A 337 3.58 9.20 -9.23
CA TYR A 337 3.35 10.62 -9.56
C TYR A 337 1.86 10.99 -9.58
N PHE A 338 1.00 10.06 -9.97
CA PHE A 338 -0.44 10.29 -10.05
C PHE A 338 -1.04 10.48 -8.66
N HIS A 339 -1.91 11.49 -8.51
CA HIS A 339 -2.52 11.87 -7.22
C HIS A 339 -1.52 12.20 -6.10
N MET A 340 -0.29 12.58 -6.43
CA MET A 340 0.70 13.00 -5.45
C MET A 340 0.82 14.53 -5.39
N GLU A 341 1.12 15.07 -4.20
CA GLU A 341 1.48 16.48 -4.02
C GLU A 341 2.79 16.83 -4.74
N LYS A 342 3.76 15.91 -4.64
CA LYS A 342 5.03 15.93 -5.37
C LYS A 342 5.34 14.51 -5.85
N PRO A 343 5.97 14.33 -7.02
CA PRO A 343 6.40 13.03 -7.47
C PRO A 343 7.28 12.37 -6.42
N ILE A 344 6.98 11.11 -6.09
CA ILE A 344 7.85 10.31 -5.23
C ILE A 344 8.86 9.63 -6.13
N TYR A 345 10.13 9.84 -5.87
CA TYR A 345 11.20 9.37 -6.75
C TYR A 345 12.38 8.83 -5.94
N TRP A 346 13.25 8.10 -6.63
CA TRP A 346 14.55 7.74 -6.10
C TRP A 346 15.66 8.23 -7.03
N ASP A 347 16.80 8.55 -6.45
CA ASP A 347 18.01 8.90 -7.18
C ASP A 347 19.07 7.83 -6.95
N TYR A 348 20.22 8.02 -7.59
CA TYR A 348 21.30 7.03 -7.53
C TYR A 348 21.78 6.75 -6.10
N GLU A 349 21.83 7.77 -5.25
CA GLU A 349 22.18 7.60 -3.83
C GLU A 349 21.13 6.79 -3.06
N GLY A 350 19.83 7.07 -3.27
CA GLY A 350 18.73 6.31 -2.66
C GLY A 350 18.76 4.84 -3.10
N PHE A 351 19.03 4.61 -4.38
CA PHE A 351 19.28 3.26 -4.92
C PHE A 351 20.44 2.57 -4.20
N LEU A 352 21.62 3.19 -4.15
CA LEU A 352 22.78 2.60 -3.47
C LEU A 352 22.48 2.29 -1.99
N HIS A 353 21.83 3.22 -1.29
CA HIS A 353 21.47 3.07 0.12
C HIS A 353 20.56 1.87 0.38
N ILE A 354 19.51 1.70 -0.45
CA ILE A 354 18.56 0.60 -0.30
C ILE A 354 19.21 -0.73 -0.69
N TYR A 355 19.84 -0.79 -1.87
CA TYR A 355 20.31 -2.04 -2.44
C TYR A 355 21.54 -2.61 -1.73
N LEU A 356 22.56 -1.80 -1.44
CA LEU A 356 23.78 -2.30 -0.78
C LEU A 356 23.53 -2.75 0.67
N ARG A 357 22.51 -2.19 1.33
CA ARG A 357 22.23 -2.47 2.74
C ARG A 357 21.19 -3.56 2.94
N HIS A 358 20.19 -3.63 2.06
CA HIS A 358 18.99 -4.42 2.31
C HIS A 358 18.68 -5.44 1.21
N CYS A 359 19.29 -5.38 0.02
CA CYS A 359 19.10 -6.42 -1.00
C CYS A 359 20.10 -7.57 -0.78
N ASP A 360 19.62 -8.80 -0.64
CA ASP A 360 20.51 -9.98 -0.44
C ASP A 360 21.53 -10.17 -1.57
N GLU A 361 21.14 -9.88 -2.82
CA GLU A 361 21.97 -10.08 -4.02
C GLU A 361 23.17 -9.12 -4.08
N LEU A 362 23.04 -7.97 -3.42
CA LEU A 362 24.06 -6.92 -3.37
C LEU A 362 24.50 -6.61 -1.93
N ALA A 363 24.14 -7.49 -0.99
CA ALA A 363 24.46 -7.32 0.42
C ALA A 363 25.95 -7.53 0.65
N ILE A 364 26.57 -6.57 1.32
CA ILE A 364 27.99 -6.59 1.67
C ILE A 364 28.15 -6.80 3.17
N GLU A 365 29.07 -7.68 3.56
CA GLU A 365 29.40 -7.91 4.98
C GLU A 365 30.18 -6.70 5.54
N GLY A 366 29.87 -6.30 6.77
CA GLY A 366 30.41 -5.08 7.37
C GLY A 366 29.56 -4.57 8.54
N HIS A 367 29.50 -3.25 8.75
CA HIS A 367 28.67 -2.65 9.82
C HIS A 367 27.16 -2.89 9.65
N HIS A 368 26.75 -3.50 8.54
CA HIS A 368 25.38 -3.76 8.15
C HIS A 368 25.07 -5.25 7.95
N GLU A 369 25.96 -6.15 8.40
CA GLU A 369 25.73 -7.60 8.41
C GLU A 369 24.49 -7.97 9.26
N THR A 370 24.21 -7.18 10.31
CA THR A 370 23.02 -7.33 11.16
C THR A 370 21.77 -6.64 10.62
N LYS A 371 21.83 -5.98 9.45
CA LYS A 371 20.66 -5.30 8.88
C LYS A 371 19.73 -6.30 8.23
N THR A 372 18.44 -6.12 8.52
CA THR A 372 17.36 -6.89 7.92
C THR A 372 17.36 -6.75 6.40
N LYS A 373 17.31 -7.89 5.71
CA LYS A 373 17.34 -7.99 4.26
C LYS A 373 15.96 -8.25 3.67
N PHE A 374 15.74 -7.83 2.44
CA PHE A 374 14.53 -8.12 1.69
C PHE A 374 14.47 -9.60 1.35
N GLN A 375 13.31 -10.21 1.56
CA GLN A 375 12.98 -11.54 1.07
C GLN A 375 12.64 -11.54 -0.44
N TYR A 376 13.06 -10.53 -1.20
CA TYR A 376 12.67 -10.32 -2.59
C TYR A 376 13.90 -10.02 -3.45
N THR A 377 13.79 -10.30 -4.75
CA THR A 377 14.84 -10.03 -5.74
C THR A 377 15.07 -8.53 -5.91
N GLN A 378 16.21 -8.15 -6.48
CA GLN A 378 16.49 -6.76 -6.81
C GLN A 378 15.39 -6.11 -7.67
N GLU A 379 14.82 -6.85 -8.62
CA GLU A 379 13.76 -6.37 -9.50
C GLU A 379 12.44 -6.08 -8.75
N ASP A 380 12.12 -6.91 -7.75
CA ASP A 380 10.88 -6.81 -6.98
C ASP A 380 10.92 -5.75 -5.87
N ILE A 381 12.10 -5.42 -5.32
CA ILE A 381 12.23 -4.38 -4.28
C ILE A 381 11.60 -3.05 -4.72
N LYS A 382 11.87 -2.63 -5.96
CA LYS A 382 11.27 -1.43 -6.55
C LYS A 382 9.74 -1.52 -6.61
N ARG A 383 9.21 -2.67 -6.99
CA ARG A 383 7.75 -2.91 -7.10
C ARG A 383 7.09 -2.83 -5.72
N ILE A 384 7.72 -3.40 -4.69
CA ILE A 384 7.22 -3.32 -3.31
C ILE A 384 7.25 -1.88 -2.83
N LEU A 385 8.31 -1.12 -3.12
CA LEU A 385 8.38 0.30 -2.78
C LEU A 385 7.24 1.09 -3.45
N LYS A 386 6.93 0.83 -4.72
CA LYS A 386 5.77 1.45 -5.40
C LYS A 386 4.44 1.09 -4.72
N ILE A 387 4.20 -0.20 -4.44
CA ILE A 387 3.00 -0.65 -3.71
C ILE A 387 2.91 0.03 -2.34
N ALA A 388 4.05 0.20 -1.66
CA ALA A 388 4.11 0.87 -0.37
C ALA A 388 3.71 2.34 -0.48
N ILE A 389 4.27 3.06 -1.45
CA ILE A 389 3.94 4.47 -1.70
C ILE A 389 2.45 4.62 -2.04
N ASP A 390 1.93 3.80 -2.97
CA ASP A 390 0.53 3.87 -3.39
C ASP A 390 -0.46 3.67 -2.23
N ARG A 391 -0.17 2.71 -1.34
CA ARG A 391 -0.99 2.46 -0.13
C ARG A 391 -0.94 3.61 0.88
N LEU A 392 0.13 4.39 0.86
CA LEU A 392 0.41 5.46 1.81
C LEU A 392 0.16 6.86 1.22
N THR A 393 -0.29 6.95 -0.04
CA THR A 393 -0.52 8.19 -0.77
C THR A 393 -1.26 9.26 0.05
N PRO A 394 -2.38 8.96 0.74
CA PRO A 394 -3.07 9.98 1.54
C PRO A 394 -2.20 10.56 2.66
N GLN A 395 -1.48 9.71 3.40
CA GLN A 395 -0.65 10.17 4.54
C GLN A 395 0.63 10.85 4.08
N ILE A 396 1.21 10.39 2.96
CA ILE A 396 2.38 11.04 2.33
C ILE A 396 1.98 12.45 1.90
N ASN A 397 0.88 12.60 1.16
CA ASN A 397 0.42 13.89 0.67
C ASN A 397 0.11 14.88 1.80
N GLU A 398 -0.52 14.42 2.88
CA GLU A 398 -0.77 15.26 4.06
C GLU A 398 0.53 15.86 4.60
N ARG A 399 1.58 15.05 4.77
CA ARG A 399 2.88 15.54 5.28
C ARG A 399 3.62 16.42 4.29
N LEU A 400 3.62 16.07 3.01
CA LEU A 400 4.32 16.84 1.98
C LEU A 400 3.68 18.21 1.75
N LYS A 401 2.35 18.34 1.87
CA LYS A 401 1.64 19.63 1.86
C LYS A 401 2.08 20.56 2.99
N GLU A 402 2.45 20.00 4.14
CA GLU A 402 3.00 20.76 5.27
C GLU A 402 4.50 21.09 5.11
N GLY A 403 5.14 20.67 4.00
CA GLY A 403 6.59 20.79 3.83
C GLY A 403 7.36 19.97 4.85
N LYS A 404 6.93 18.73 5.14
CA LYS A 404 7.58 17.86 6.12
C LYS A 404 7.92 16.50 5.53
N ASP A 405 9.02 15.93 6.00
CA ASP A 405 9.36 14.53 5.79
C ASP A 405 8.22 13.58 6.23
N PHE A 406 7.99 12.55 5.43
CA PHE A 406 7.15 11.42 5.79
C PHE A 406 8.01 10.25 6.28
N ARG A 407 7.69 9.71 7.47
CA ARG A 407 8.43 8.60 8.10
C ARG A 407 7.49 7.57 8.71
N LEU A 408 7.72 6.30 8.41
CA LEU A 408 7.12 5.15 9.07
C LEU A 408 8.21 4.24 9.61
N TYR A 409 8.07 3.85 10.88
CA TYR A 409 8.98 2.94 11.57
C TYR A 409 8.27 2.26 12.75
N GLY A 410 8.79 1.13 13.23
CA GLY A 410 8.28 0.40 14.39
C GLY A 410 6.85 -0.11 14.16
N ASP A 411 5.96 0.09 15.13
CA ASP A 411 4.56 -0.36 15.04
C ASP A 411 3.74 0.35 13.95
N LYS A 412 4.20 1.49 13.45
CA LYS A 412 3.57 2.22 12.32
C LYS A 412 4.11 1.79 10.96
N SER A 413 4.97 0.78 10.92
CA SER A 413 5.50 0.23 9.68
C SER A 413 4.38 -0.28 8.77
N LEU A 414 4.67 -0.29 7.47
CA LEU A 414 3.73 -0.82 6.49
C LEU A 414 3.80 -2.34 6.50
N TYR A 415 2.69 -3.01 6.79
CA TYR A 415 2.56 -4.45 6.59
C TYR A 415 2.30 -4.78 5.11
N PHE A 416 3.13 -5.63 4.53
CA PHE A 416 2.93 -6.20 3.20
C PHE A 416 3.48 -7.63 3.12
N ASN A 417 2.62 -8.57 2.72
CA ASN A 417 2.96 -9.98 2.46
C ASN A 417 3.82 -10.63 3.56
N GLY A 418 3.44 -10.43 4.82
CA GLY A 418 4.13 -11.03 5.97
C GLY A 418 5.37 -10.30 6.46
N ASN A 419 5.72 -9.13 5.90
CA ASN A 419 6.80 -8.30 6.40
C ASN A 419 6.30 -6.90 6.73
N HIS A 420 6.89 -6.30 7.75
CA HIS A 420 6.77 -4.88 8.04
C HIS A 420 7.90 -4.08 7.39
N TYR A 421 7.57 -2.94 6.78
CA TYR A 421 8.53 -2.07 6.10
C TYR A 421 8.59 -0.68 6.73
N SER A 422 9.82 -0.20 6.91
CA SER A 422 10.14 1.19 7.21
C SER A 422 10.25 1.98 5.90
N LEU A 423 9.73 3.20 5.90
CA LEU A 423 9.80 4.11 4.76
C LEU A 423 10.11 5.53 5.24
N HIS A 424 11.06 6.20 4.58
CA HIS A 424 11.37 7.61 4.79
C HIS A 424 11.40 8.32 3.43
N ILE A 425 10.49 9.26 3.26
CA ILE A 425 10.40 10.16 2.12
C ILE A 425 10.68 11.59 2.61
N LEU A 426 11.60 12.26 1.94
CA LEU A 426 11.94 13.66 2.22
C LEU A 426 10.82 14.60 1.76
N GLU A 427 10.79 15.81 2.30
CA GLU A 427 9.87 16.88 1.86
C GLU A 427 9.92 17.19 0.35
N THR A 428 11.01 16.80 -0.33
CA THR A 428 11.21 16.95 -1.77
C THR A 428 10.51 15.85 -2.59
N GLY A 429 10.02 14.79 -1.97
CA GLY A 429 9.51 13.58 -2.64
C GLY A 429 10.56 12.48 -2.81
N ARG A 430 11.83 12.75 -2.51
CA ARG A 430 12.92 11.75 -2.60
C ARG A 430 12.76 10.65 -1.55
N VAL A 431 12.84 9.39 -1.96
CA VAL A 431 12.97 8.24 -1.06
C VAL A 431 14.37 8.22 -0.45
N ALA A 432 14.47 8.48 0.85
CA ALA A 432 15.73 8.45 1.58
C ALA A 432 16.05 7.05 2.13
N ALA A 433 15.05 6.29 2.54
CA ALA A 433 15.23 4.93 3.04
C ALA A 433 13.99 4.06 2.86
N PHE A 434 14.20 2.79 2.53
CA PHE A 434 13.17 1.77 2.49
C PHE A 434 13.77 0.41 2.85
N HIS A 435 13.27 -0.24 3.90
CA HIS A 435 13.80 -1.53 4.35
C HIS A 435 12.80 -2.33 5.17
N PRO A 436 12.89 -3.67 5.16
CA PRO A 436 12.10 -4.52 6.04
C PRO A 436 12.57 -4.39 7.50
N LEU A 437 11.66 -4.60 8.45
CA LEU A 437 11.94 -4.64 9.88
C LEU A 437 12.30 -6.05 10.36
N GLU A 438 11.72 -7.08 9.74
CA GLU A 438 12.05 -8.49 10.00
C GLU A 438 12.43 -9.25 8.71
N ASN A 439 13.36 -10.19 8.86
CA ASN A 439 13.72 -11.21 7.88
C ASN A 439 13.78 -12.54 8.64
N PRO A 440 12.67 -13.28 8.71
CA PRO A 440 12.61 -14.54 9.44
C PRO A 440 13.64 -15.53 8.89
N THR A 441 14.46 -16.12 9.77
CA THR A 441 15.40 -17.18 9.39
C THR A 441 14.74 -18.54 9.56
N GLU A 442 15.14 -19.53 8.77
CA GLU A 442 14.76 -20.93 9.02
C GLU A 442 15.17 -21.30 10.45
N LYS A 443 14.22 -21.83 11.24
CA LYS A 443 14.44 -22.27 12.62
C LYS A 443 14.91 -23.71 12.67
#